data_AF-M6GJ19-F1
#
_entry.id   AF-M6GJ19-F1
#
_cell.length_a   1.000
_cell.length_b   1.000
_cell.length_c   1.000
_cell.angle_alpha   90.00
_cell.angle_beta   90.00
_cell.angle_gamma   90.00
#
_symmetry.space_group_name_H-M   'P 1'
#
loop_
_entity.id
_entity.type
_entity.pdbx_description
1 polymer ?
#
loop_
_entity_poly.entity_id
_entity_poly.type
_entity_poly.pdbx_seq_one_letter_code
_entity_poly.pdbx_strand_id
1 'polypeptide(L)'
;MIVLNLSSFPYERFLSYLPKEWIFWSWKVVKQFTHTLPLLVFPLLYDFYRYKTNPVPFEKKKNPSYYPILILALIISAIGSFIPGFKEFYPRAPTTDERLLYHATWITTLVFEIVYLYTFYFTEFFFRKFLIRYLKVVGRYHAVGMAALIYGMVHFQKPRGEILSSFFGGLLMGALSLRTHSIRGGLYAHIILAAGMEFFAGIYIWDKLF
;
A
#
# COMPACT_ATOMS: atom_id res chain seq x y z
N MET A 1 -5.28 16.56 1.78
CA MET A 1 -4.00 17.27 1.55
C MET A 1 -3.20 17.28 2.86
N ILE A 2 -2.64 16.13 3.26
CA ILE A 2 -1.52 15.99 4.23
C ILE A 2 -0.77 14.70 3.84
N VAL A 3 -0.22 14.71 2.63
CA VAL A 3 0.92 13.85 2.27
C VAL A 3 1.82 14.81 1.50
N LEU A 4 2.76 15.39 2.24
CA LEU A 4 4.09 15.74 1.76
C LEU A 4 4.14 16.08 0.26
N ASN A 5 3.82 17.33 -0.08
CA ASN A 5 4.34 17.98 -1.28
C ASN A 5 5.86 18.25 -1.08
N LEU A 6 6.60 17.21 -0.69
CA LEU A 6 8.03 17.28 -0.33
C LEU A 6 8.93 17.02 -1.54
N SER A 7 8.39 16.99 -2.76
CA SER A 7 9.25 16.70 -3.89
C SER A 7 8.72 17.31 -5.18
N SER A 8 9.04 18.59 -5.39
CA SER A 8 9.55 19.06 -6.68
C SER A 8 10.93 18.44 -6.96
N PHE A 9 11.09 17.12 -6.73
CA PHE A 9 12.30 16.44 -7.16
C PHE A 9 12.33 16.59 -8.68
N PRO A 10 13.45 17.02 -9.28
CA PRO A 10 13.53 17.27 -10.72
C PRO A 10 13.62 15.96 -11.51
N TYR A 11 12.88 14.91 -11.12
CA TYR A 11 12.78 13.67 -11.88
C TYR A 11 12.21 13.92 -13.28
N GLU A 12 11.41 14.97 -13.46
CA GLU A 12 10.89 15.40 -14.76
C GLU A 12 12.00 15.61 -15.80
N ARG A 13 13.14 16.17 -15.38
CA ARG A 13 14.30 16.37 -16.26
C ARG A 13 15.00 15.06 -16.62
N PHE A 14 14.94 14.06 -15.75
CA PHE A 14 15.47 12.73 -16.07
C PHE A 14 14.51 11.96 -16.98
N LEU A 15 13.21 12.06 -16.73
CA LEU A 15 12.17 11.42 -17.55
C LEU A 15 12.17 11.96 -18.98
N SER A 16 12.51 13.23 -19.22
CA SER A 16 12.58 13.79 -20.57
C SER A 16 13.64 13.15 -21.48
N TYR A 17 14.60 12.40 -20.93
CA TYR A 17 15.57 11.64 -21.72
C TYR A 17 15.07 10.25 -22.15
N LEU A 18 13.92 9.80 -21.65
CA LEU A 18 13.33 8.52 -22.02
C LEU A 18 12.55 8.62 -23.34
N PRO A 19 12.38 7.52 -24.08
CA PRO A 19 11.45 7.48 -25.22
C PRO A 19 10.03 7.86 -24.75
N LYS A 20 9.28 8.56 -25.60
CA LYS A 20 8.00 9.18 -25.24
C LYS A 20 7.00 8.20 -24.60
N GLU A 21 6.93 6.98 -25.13
CA GLU A 21 6.06 5.91 -24.63
C GLU A 21 6.36 5.48 -23.18
N TRP A 22 7.60 5.65 -22.71
CA TRP A 22 8.04 5.22 -21.38
C TRP A 22 7.95 6.33 -20.34
N ILE A 23 7.91 7.61 -20.76
CA ILE A 23 7.88 8.76 -19.85
C ILE A 23 6.75 8.61 -18.83
N PHE A 24 5.55 8.28 -19.29
CA PHE A 24 4.37 8.17 -18.42
C PHE A 24 4.46 6.97 -17.46
N TRP A 25 4.86 5.80 -17.96
CA TRP A 25 5.03 4.61 -17.12
C TRP A 25 6.10 4.80 -16.06
N SER A 26 7.25 5.36 -16.44
CA SER A 26 8.32 5.70 -15.51
C SER A 26 7.88 6.75 -14.50
N TRP A 27 7.13 7.77 -14.93
CA TRP A 27 6.53 8.75 -14.02
C TRP A 27 5.62 8.10 -12.97
N LYS A 28 4.73 7.18 -13.39
CA LYS A 28 3.84 6.43 -12.49
C LYS A 28 4.62 5.62 -11.46
N VAL A 29 5.64 4.88 -11.89
CA VAL A 29 6.51 4.08 -11.01
C VAL A 29 7.26 4.98 -10.03
N VAL A 30 7.90 6.05 -10.51
CA VAL A 30 8.60 7.02 -9.66
C VAL A 30 7.65 7.60 -8.64
N LYS A 31 6.45 8.04 -9.05
CA LYS A 31 5.43 8.58 -8.16
C LYS A 31 5.03 7.58 -7.08
N GLN A 32 4.87 6.30 -7.41
CA GLN A 32 4.56 5.27 -6.42
C GLN A 32 5.66 5.17 -5.35
N PHE A 33 6.93 5.22 -5.74
CA PHE A 33 8.05 5.21 -4.81
C PHE A 33 8.20 6.52 -4.03
N THR A 34 8.01 7.69 -4.63
CA THR A 34 8.14 8.96 -3.89
C THR A 34 7.15 9.06 -2.72
N HIS A 35 5.95 8.51 -2.88
CA HIS A 35 4.93 8.50 -1.83
C HIS A 35 5.17 7.44 -0.75
N THR A 36 5.76 6.30 -1.11
CA THR A 36 5.82 5.12 -0.23
C THR A 36 7.21 4.85 0.34
N LEU A 37 8.28 5.28 -0.32
CA LEU A 37 9.65 5.12 0.15
C LEU A 37 9.92 5.78 1.51
N PRO A 38 9.36 6.97 1.83
CA PRO A 38 9.46 7.53 3.19
C PRO A 38 8.93 6.60 4.28
N LEU A 39 7.92 5.77 3.97
CA LEU A 39 7.36 4.78 4.90
C LEU A 39 8.35 3.64 5.21
N LEU A 40 9.39 3.46 4.41
CA LEU A 40 10.50 2.55 4.72
C LEU A 40 11.70 3.29 5.32
N VAL A 41 12.12 4.38 4.68
CA VAL A 41 13.34 5.11 5.03
C VAL A 41 13.24 5.74 6.41
N PHE A 42 12.14 6.43 6.73
CA PHE A 42 11.98 7.08 8.04
C PHE A 42 12.05 6.06 9.19
N PRO A 43 11.30 4.93 9.15
CA PRO A 43 11.46 3.88 10.15
C PRO A 43 12.88 3.35 10.30
N LEU A 44 13.61 3.11 9.21
CA LEU A 44 14.96 2.57 9.26
C LEU A 44 15.95 3.57 9.88
N LEU A 45 15.85 4.85 9.52
CA LEU A 45 16.67 5.90 10.10
C LEU A 45 16.39 6.08 11.60
N TYR A 46 15.12 6.06 11.99
CA TYR A 46 14.73 6.17 13.39
C TYR A 46 15.17 4.95 14.20
N ASP A 47 15.06 3.74 13.64
CA ASP A 47 15.58 2.51 14.25
C ASP A 47 17.09 2.58 14.45
N PHE A 48 17.83 3.08 13.45
CA PHE A 48 19.27 3.27 13.54
C PHE A 48 19.65 4.25 14.67
N TYR A 49 18.95 5.38 14.77
CA TYR A 49 19.13 6.34 15.87
C TYR A 49 18.80 5.73 17.24
N ARG A 50 17.67 5.01 17.35
CA ARG A 50 17.22 4.39 18.60
C ARG A 50 18.09 3.23 19.04
N TYR A 51 18.65 2.47 18.10
CA TYR A 51 19.56 1.37 18.43
C TYR A 51 20.79 1.87 19.20
N LYS A 52 21.26 3.09 18.90
CA LYS A 52 22.39 3.73 19.59
C LYS A 52 22.02 4.37 20.93
N THR A 53 20.79 4.84 21.08
CA THR A 53 20.37 5.66 22.24
C THR A 53 19.56 4.88 23.26
N ASN A 54 18.54 4.15 22.82
CA ASN A 54 17.67 3.34 23.67
C ASN A 54 16.89 2.32 22.78
N PRO A 55 17.44 1.11 22.57
CA PRO A 55 16.88 0.14 21.63
C PRO A 55 15.52 -0.38 22.11
N VAL A 56 14.55 -0.42 21.20
CA VAL A 56 13.28 -1.12 21.43
C VAL A 56 13.35 -2.48 20.74
N PRO A 57 13.45 -3.59 21.50
CA PRO A 57 13.73 -4.91 20.94
C PRO A 57 12.60 -5.38 20.02
N PHE A 58 12.98 -6.17 19.01
CA PHE A 58 12.01 -6.92 18.23
C PHE A 58 11.48 -8.10 19.05
N GLU A 59 10.16 -8.26 19.05
CA GLU A 59 9.54 -9.41 19.69
C GLU A 59 9.78 -10.68 18.87
N LYS A 60 9.87 -11.82 19.58
CA LYS A 60 10.11 -13.12 18.93
C LYS A 60 8.94 -13.48 18.02
N LYS A 61 9.25 -13.83 16.77
CA LYS A 61 8.23 -14.19 15.76
C LYS A 61 7.44 -15.43 16.19
N LYS A 62 6.12 -15.36 16.04
CA LYS A 62 5.22 -16.51 16.04
C LYS A 62 4.63 -16.66 14.65
N ASN A 63 4.40 -17.91 14.22
CA ASN A 63 3.96 -18.19 12.87
C ASN A 63 2.60 -18.92 12.89
N PRO A 64 1.49 -18.23 13.20
CA PRO A 64 0.19 -18.87 13.09
C PRO A 64 -0.25 -18.99 11.63
N SER A 65 -1.31 -19.75 11.41
CA SER A 65 -2.01 -19.78 10.14
C SER A 65 -2.57 -18.40 9.79
N TYR A 66 -2.29 -17.94 8.57
CA TYR A 66 -2.83 -16.69 8.02
C TYR A 66 -4.05 -16.92 7.12
N TYR A 67 -4.38 -18.17 6.75
CA TYR A 67 -5.45 -18.47 5.79
C TYR A 67 -6.78 -17.74 6.06
N PRO A 68 -7.29 -17.63 7.31
CA PRO A 68 -8.55 -16.94 7.55
C PRO A 68 -8.55 -15.47 7.10
N ILE A 69 -7.46 -14.73 7.36
CA ILE A 69 -7.37 -13.32 6.97
C ILE A 69 -7.15 -13.17 5.46
N LEU A 70 -6.47 -14.12 4.82
CA LEU A 70 -6.26 -14.13 3.37
C LEU A 70 -7.57 -14.39 2.61
N ILE A 71 -8.35 -15.37 3.07
CA ILE A 71 -9.68 -15.68 2.51
C ILE A 71 -10.62 -14.49 2.69
N LEU A 72 -10.62 -13.89 3.90
CA LEU A 72 -11.43 -12.71 4.16
C LEU A 72 -11.03 -11.54 3.24
N ALA A 73 -9.74 -11.29 3.04
CA ALA A 73 -9.26 -10.25 2.14
C ALA A 73 -9.75 -10.48 0.69
N LEU A 74 -9.70 -11.73 0.21
CA LEU A 74 -10.19 -12.08 -1.12
C LEU A 74 -11.71 -11.87 -1.25
N ILE A 75 -12.49 -12.32 -0.26
CA ILE A 75 -13.96 -12.12 -0.25
C ILE A 75 -14.30 -10.63 -0.25
N ILE A 76 -13.64 -9.83 0.61
CA ILE A 76 -13.85 -8.38 0.65
C ILE A 76 -13.51 -7.75 -0.70
N SER A 77 -12.43 -8.19 -1.35
CA SER A 77 -12.07 -7.65 -2.67
C SER A 77 -13.12 -7.97 -3.75
N ALA A 78 -13.68 -9.19 -3.73
CA ALA A 78 -14.74 -9.58 -4.65
C ALA A 78 -16.03 -8.78 -4.40
N ILE A 79 -16.43 -8.59 -3.15
CA ILE A 79 -17.62 -7.79 -2.81
C ILE A 79 -17.38 -6.32 -3.17
N GLY A 80 -16.18 -5.80 -2.89
CA GLY A 80 -15.80 -4.43 -3.17
C GLY A 80 -15.89 -4.09 -4.66
N SER A 81 -15.59 -5.03 -5.55
CA SER A 81 -15.66 -4.80 -7.01
C SER A 81 -17.09 -4.52 -7.51
N PHE A 82 -18.14 -4.83 -6.74
CA PHE A 82 -19.52 -4.48 -7.10
C PHE A 82 -19.90 -3.04 -6.70
N ILE A 83 -19.11 -2.39 -5.84
CA ILE A 83 -19.41 -1.05 -5.34
C ILE A 83 -18.97 0.00 -6.39
N PRO A 84 -19.86 0.92 -6.83
CA PRO A 84 -19.55 1.88 -7.90
C PRO A 84 -18.26 2.67 -7.68
N GLY A 85 -18.05 3.22 -6.48
CA GLY A 85 -16.85 3.99 -6.17
C GLY A 85 -15.54 3.20 -6.27
N PHE A 86 -15.58 1.87 -6.09
CA PHE A 86 -14.40 1.03 -6.29
C PHE A 86 -14.18 0.72 -7.76
N LYS A 87 -15.25 0.49 -8.55
CA LYS A 87 -15.15 0.31 -10.01
C LYS A 87 -14.57 1.52 -10.74
N GLU A 88 -14.83 2.72 -10.22
CA GLU A 88 -14.27 3.96 -10.77
C GLU A 88 -12.79 4.17 -10.37
N PHE A 89 -12.36 3.54 -9.28
CA PHE A 89 -11.02 3.72 -8.72
C PHE A 89 -10.03 2.62 -9.14
N TYR A 90 -10.53 1.41 -9.39
CA TYR A 90 -9.78 0.23 -9.82
C TYR A 90 -10.20 -0.23 -11.21
N PRO A 91 -9.28 -0.81 -12.00
CA PRO A 91 -7.88 -0.99 -11.67
C PRO A 91 -7.07 0.32 -11.70
N ARG A 92 -5.95 0.32 -10.99
CA ARG A 92 -5.00 1.44 -10.92
C ARG A 92 -4.04 1.45 -12.11
N ALA A 93 -3.87 0.29 -12.75
CA ALA A 93 -3.16 0.17 -14.01
C ALA A 93 -3.71 1.17 -15.05
N PRO A 94 -2.84 2.00 -15.65
CA PRO A 94 -3.27 2.90 -16.72
C PRO A 94 -3.73 2.14 -17.97
N THR A 95 -4.84 2.59 -18.55
CA THR A 95 -5.29 2.18 -19.89
C THR A 95 -4.64 3.04 -20.97
N THR A 96 -4.53 2.56 -22.21
CA THR A 96 -3.96 3.32 -23.34
C THR A 96 -4.58 4.73 -23.46
N ASP A 97 -3.72 5.75 -23.61
CA ASP A 97 -4.13 7.13 -23.91
C ASP A 97 -3.16 7.74 -24.93
N GLU A 98 -3.63 7.84 -26.18
CA GLU A 98 -2.85 8.39 -27.29
C GLU A 98 -2.49 9.87 -27.10
N ARG A 99 -3.28 10.63 -26.33
CA ARG A 99 -2.97 12.06 -26.06
C ARG A 99 -1.75 12.20 -25.16
N LEU A 100 -1.48 11.19 -24.33
CA LEU A 100 -0.32 11.10 -23.45
C LEU A 100 0.80 10.25 -24.05
N LEU A 101 0.65 9.81 -25.31
CA LEU A 101 1.66 9.11 -26.11
C LEU A 101 2.17 7.80 -25.46
N TYR A 102 1.33 7.08 -24.72
CA TYR A 102 1.66 5.75 -24.19
C TYR A 102 0.58 4.71 -24.52
N HIS A 103 1.02 3.47 -24.64
CA HIS A 103 0.14 2.32 -24.86
C HIS A 103 0.24 1.36 -23.67
N ALA A 104 -0.91 0.88 -23.22
CA ALA A 104 -0.99 -0.21 -22.26
C ALA A 104 -0.86 -1.55 -22.99
N THR A 105 -0.07 -2.44 -22.40
CA THR A 105 0.17 -3.79 -22.88
C THR A 105 0.13 -4.72 -21.66
N TRP A 106 0.01 -6.02 -21.89
CA TRP A 106 0.04 -6.97 -20.78
C TRP A 106 1.31 -6.88 -19.93
N ILE A 107 2.45 -6.56 -20.55
CA ILE A 107 3.73 -6.40 -19.87
C ILE A 107 3.76 -5.13 -19.03
N THR A 108 3.41 -3.97 -19.60
CA THR A 108 3.48 -2.69 -18.87
C THR A 108 2.51 -2.66 -17.69
N THR A 109 1.31 -3.22 -17.89
CA THR A 109 0.32 -3.39 -16.84
C THR A 109 0.82 -4.33 -15.74
N LEU A 110 1.37 -5.51 -16.09
CA LEU A 110 1.91 -6.45 -15.10
C LEU A 110 3.07 -5.85 -14.29
N VAL A 111 3.99 -5.13 -14.95
CA VAL A 111 5.10 -4.45 -14.27
C VAL A 111 4.57 -3.39 -13.31
N PHE A 112 3.59 -2.60 -13.73
CA PHE A 112 2.94 -1.62 -12.86
C PHE A 112 2.28 -2.29 -11.65
N GLU A 113 1.53 -3.38 -11.85
CA GLU A 113 0.90 -4.13 -10.77
C GLU A 113 1.92 -4.65 -9.76
N ILE A 114 3.03 -5.24 -10.22
CA ILE A 114 4.09 -5.73 -9.32
C ILE A 114 4.67 -4.57 -8.49
N VAL A 115 4.97 -3.44 -9.11
CA VAL A 115 5.50 -2.25 -8.41
C VAL A 115 4.47 -1.71 -7.41
N TYR A 116 3.22 -1.59 -7.83
CA TYR A 116 2.11 -1.14 -7.00
C TYR A 116 1.96 -2.05 -5.77
N LEU A 117 1.85 -3.36 -5.97
CA LEU A 117 1.71 -4.34 -4.89
C LEU A 117 2.92 -4.39 -3.96
N TYR A 118 4.13 -4.20 -4.48
CA TYR A 118 5.34 -4.18 -3.67
C TYR A 118 5.32 -3.05 -2.63
N THR A 119 4.66 -1.93 -2.92
CA THR A 119 4.62 -0.80 -2.00
C THR A 119 3.82 -1.06 -0.73
N PHE A 120 2.96 -2.09 -0.72
CA PHE A 120 2.31 -2.54 0.50
C PHE A 120 3.31 -3.10 1.51
N TYR A 121 4.48 -3.57 1.07
CA TYR A 121 5.57 -3.90 1.99
C TYR A 121 5.98 -2.68 2.82
N PHE A 122 6.15 -1.50 2.19
CA PHE A 122 6.54 -0.28 2.90
C PHE A 122 5.44 0.18 3.85
N THR A 123 4.20 0.12 3.41
CA THR A 123 3.02 0.44 4.23
C THR A 123 2.92 -0.47 5.45
N GLU A 124 2.98 -1.79 5.28
CA GLU A 124 2.93 -2.73 6.40
C GLU A 124 4.13 -2.60 7.32
N PHE A 125 5.32 -2.38 6.77
CA PHE A 125 6.51 -2.13 7.57
C PHE A 125 6.32 -0.92 8.48
N PHE A 126 5.83 0.19 7.93
CA PHE A 126 5.56 1.41 8.70
C PHE A 126 4.49 1.19 9.77
N PHE A 127 3.30 0.77 9.37
CA PHE A 127 2.16 0.73 10.30
C PHE A 127 2.27 -0.43 11.30
N ARG A 128 2.64 -1.64 10.84
CA ARG A 128 2.53 -2.86 11.69
C ARG A 128 3.78 -3.15 12.48
N LYS A 129 4.96 -2.76 11.98
CA LYS A 129 6.24 -3.01 12.64
C LYS A 129 6.77 -1.76 13.33
N PHE A 130 6.82 -0.62 12.65
CA PHE A 130 7.41 0.59 13.20
C PHE A 130 6.46 1.32 14.17
N LEU A 131 5.31 1.80 13.67
CA LEU A 131 4.42 2.69 14.39
C LEU A 131 3.85 2.02 15.65
N ILE A 132 3.28 0.80 15.50
CA ILE A 132 2.78 0.04 16.65
C ILE A 132 3.87 -0.18 17.70
N ARG A 133 5.11 -0.54 17.29
CA ARG A 133 6.18 -0.82 18.25
C ARG A 133 6.53 0.41 19.09
N TYR A 134 6.60 1.59 18.48
CA TYR A 134 6.96 2.81 19.21
C TYR A 134 5.79 3.42 19.98
N LEU A 135 4.55 3.23 19.52
CA LEU A 135 3.37 3.64 20.26
C LEU A 135 3.02 2.72 21.44
N LYS A 136 3.65 1.54 21.58
CA LYS A 136 3.38 0.63 22.71
C LYS A 136 3.60 1.23 24.09
N VAL A 137 4.31 2.36 24.21
CA VAL A 137 4.48 3.09 25.47
C VAL A 137 3.14 3.52 26.09
N VAL A 138 2.10 3.75 25.28
CA VAL A 138 0.73 4.06 25.75
C VAL A 138 -0.15 2.81 25.95
N GLY A 139 0.43 1.61 25.80
CA GLY A 139 -0.27 0.33 25.86
C GLY A 139 -0.51 -0.30 24.49
N ARG A 140 -0.49 -1.64 24.45
CA ARG A 140 -0.53 -2.43 23.20
C ARG A 140 -1.78 -2.18 22.36
N TYR A 141 -2.97 -2.17 22.98
CA TYR A 141 -4.23 -1.97 22.26
C TYR A 141 -4.42 -0.52 21.81
N HIS A 142 -4.02 0.47 22.63
CA HIS A 142 -4.03 1.88 22.24
C HIS A 142 -3.10 2.14 21.04
N ALA A 143 -1.91 1.52 21.02
CA ALA A 143 -1.00 1.62 19.89
C ALA A 143 -1.63 1.14 18.58
N VAL A 144 -2.39 0.03 18.61
CA VAL A 144 -3.14 -0.47 17.44
C VAL A 144 -4.24 0.51 17.03
N GLY A 145 -5.03 1.01 17.99
CA GLY A 145 -6.10 1.97 17.72
C GLY A 145 -5.57 3.25 17.07
N MET A 146 -4.51 3.83 17.62
CA MET A 146 -3.85 5.02 17.06
C MET A 146 -3.28 4.76 15.68
N ALA A 147 -2.59 3.63 15.48
CA ALA A 147 -2.06 3.26 14.17
C ALA A 147 -3.18 3.06 13.13
N ALA A 148 -4.29 2.44 13.51
CA ALA A 148 -5.45 2.24 12.65
C ALA A 148 -6.15 3.55 12.28
N LEU A 149 -6.28 4.49 13.23
CA LEU A 149 -6.82 5.83 12.96
C LEU A 149 -5.97 6.57 11.92
N ILE A 150 -4.65 6.63 12.13
CA ILE A 150 -3.73 7.27 11.17
C ILE A 150 -3.81 6.57 9.80
N TYR A 151 -3.90 5.24 9.80
CA TYR A 151 -4.03 4.46 8.58
C TYR A 151 -5.32 4.77 7.80
N GLY A 152 -6.45 4.92 8.49
CA GLY A 152 -7.71 5.38 7.89
C GLY A 152 -7.61 6.81 7.33
N MET A 153 -6.93 7.72 8.04
CA MET A 153 -6.74 9.10 7.57
C MET A 153 -5.93 9.19 6.28
N VAL A 154 -4.90 8.33 6.11
CA VAL A 154 -4.13 8.25 4.86
C VAL A 154 -5.01 7.85 3.66
N HIS A 155 -6.16 7.24 3.89
CA HIS A 155 -7.10 6.82 2.85
C HIS A 155 -8.14 7.89 2.48
N PHE A 156 -8.10 9.11 3.04
CA PHE A 156 -9.13 10.13 2.79
C PHE A 156 -9.33 10.56 1.32
N GLN A 157 -8.39 10.28 0.43
CA GLN A 157 -8.53 10.55 -1.01
C GLN A 157 -9.07 9.37 -1.82
N LYS A 158 -9.40 8.26 -1.15
CA LYS A 158 -9.93 7.04 -1.76
C LYS A 158 -11.46 6.97 -1.63
N PRO A 159 -12.13 6.01 -2.30
CA PRO A 159 -13.57 5.82 -2.16
C PRO A 159 -14.00 5.72 -0.69
N ARG A 160 -15.18 6.24 -0.34
CA ARG A 160 -15.64 6.33 1.06
C ARG A 160 -15.62 4.97 1.79
N GLY A 161 -15.94 3.89 1.07
CA GLY A 161 -15.86 2.53 1.60
C GLY A 161 -14.44 2.09 1.96
N GLU A 162 -13.41 2.56 1.25
CA GLU A 162 -12.00 2.29 1.58
C GLU A 162 -11.55 2.99 2.85
N ILE A 163 -12.03 4.20 3.14
CA ILE A 163 -11.63 4.91 4.37
C ILE A 163 -12.05 4.12 5.60
N LEU A 164 -13.33 3.73 5.65
CA LEU A 164 -13.90 3.00 6.78
C LEU A 164 -13.32 1.58 6.87
N SER A 165 -13.26 0.85 5.76
CA SER A 165 -12.67 -0.50 5.75
C SER A 165 -11.16 -0.48 6.06
N SER A 166 -10.44 0.59 5.71
CA SER A 166 -9.03 0.74 6.08
C SER A 166 -8.85 0.92 7.58
N PHE A 167 -9.71 1.67 8.26
CA PHE A 167 -9.67 1.76 9.72
C PHE A 167 -9.83 0.39 10.37
N PHE A 168 -10.88 -0.36 9.99
CA PHE A 168 -11.13 -1.70 10.54
C PHE A 168 -10.06 -2.73 10.14
N GLY A 169 -9.58 -2.70 8.90
CA GLY A 169 -8.45 -3.50 8.45
C GLY A 169 -7.16 -3.13 9.21
N GLY A 170 -6.99 -1.85 9.52
CA GLY A 170 -6.01 -1.27 10.44
C GLY A 170 -5.99 -1.99 11.78
N LEU A 171 -7.14 -2.03 12.44
CA LEU A 171 -7.35 -2.69 13.72
C LEU A 171 -7.06 -4.20 13.64
N LEU A 172 -7.64 -4.89 12.65
CA LEU A 172 -7.49 -6.34 12.49
C LEU A 172 -6.03 -6.74 12.24
N MET A 173 -5.38 -6.12 11.26
CA MET A 173 -3.99 -6.42 10.92
C MET A 173 -3.01 -5.95 12.00
N GLY A 174 -3.32 -4.85 12.70
CA GLY A 174 -2.53 -4.38 13.84
C GLY A 174 -2.61 -5.33 15.04
N ALA A 175 -3.81 -5.83 15.36
CA ALA A 175 -3.98 -6.85 16.40
C ALA A 175 -3.25 -8.17 16.01
N LEU A 176 -3.33 -8.57 14.73
CA LEU A 176 -2.59 -9.71 14.22
C LEU A 176 -1.08 -9.51 14.31
N SER A 177 -0.56 -8.32 14.01
CA SER A 177 0.88 -8.05 14.11
C SER A 177 1.38 -8.12 15.55
N LEU A 178 0.58 -7.69 16.53
CA LEU A 178 0.89 -7.86 17.96
C LEU A 178 0.90 -9.32 18.39
N ARG A 179 -0.06 -10.13 17.93
CA ARG A 179 -0.16 -11.55 18.29
C ARG A 179 0.97 -12.38 17.68
N THR A 180 1.40 -12.01 16.48
CA THR A 180 2.35 -12.79 15.67
C THR A 180 3.77 -12.26 15.65
N HIS A 181 3.95 -11.01 16.08
CA HIS A 181 5.22 -10.29 16.00
C HIS A 181 5.77 -10.27 14.55
N SER A 182 4.87 -10.21 13.58
CA SER A 182 5.16 -10.35 12.16
C SER A 182 4.24 -9.47 11.32
N ILE A 183 4.79 -8.88 10.26
CA ILE A 183 4.01 -8.15 9.25
C ILE A 183 3.38 -9.07 8.20
N ARG A 184 3.81 -10.34 8.13
CA ARG A 184 3.48 -11.25 7.03
C ARG A 184 1.97 -11.41 6.82
N GLY A 185 1.22 -11.61 7.90
CA GLY A 185 -0.23 -11.77 7.83
C GLY A 185 -0.92 -10.54 7.26
N GLY A 186 -0.55 -9.34 7.73
CA GLY A 186 -1.06 -8.08 7.19
C GLY A 186 -0.62 -7.85 5.74
N LEU A 187 0.66 -8.11 5.44
CA LEU A 187 1.23 -7.96 4.10
C LEU A 187 0.53 -8.82 3.05
N TYR A 188 0.38 -10.11 3.30
CA TYR A 188 -0.28 -11.00 2.35
C TYR A 188 -1.78 -10.67 2.24
N ALA A 189 -2.45 -10.36 3.33
CA ALA A 189 -3.86 -9.95 3.28
C ALA A 189 -4.04 -8.65 2.48
N HIS A 190 -3.15 -7.67 2.67
CA HIS A 190 -3.20 -6.40 1.95
C HIS A 190 -2.91 -6.58 0.46
N ILE A 191 -1.89 -7.38 0.10
CA ILE A 191 -1.59 -7.71 -1.29
C ILE A 191 -2.78 -8.43 -1.94
N ILE A 192 -3.39 -9.41 -1.27
CA ILE A 192 -4.57 -10.13 -1.79
C ILE A 192 -5.76 -9.18 -1.94
N LEU A 193 -6.00 -8.32 -0.96
CA LEU A 193 -7.09 -7.34 -1.03
C LEU A 193 -6.90 -6.41 -2.22
N ALA A 194 -5.71 -5.83 -2.38
CA ALA A 194 -5.40 -4.91 -3.46
C ALA A 194 -5.42 -5.62 -4.82
N ALA A 195 -4.64 -6.70 -4.99
CA ALA A 195 -4.59 -7.46 -6.23
C ALA A 195 -5.98 -8.04 -6.60
N GLY A 196 -6.77 -8.44 -5.62
CA GLY A 196 -8.15 -8.88 -5.83
C GLY A 196 -9.02 -7.76 -6.37
N MET A 197 -8.93 -6.54 -5.83
CA MET A 197 -9.66 -5.38 -6.37
C MET A 197 -9.25 -5.07 -7.80
N GLU A 198 -7.94 -5.06 -8.09
CA GLU A 198 -7.37 -4.87 -9.44
C GLU A 198 -7.92 -5.92 -10.41
N PHE A 199 -7.90 -7.20 -10.01
CA PHE A 199 -8.36 -8.32 -10.82
C PHE A 199 -9.88 -8.26 -11.07
N PHE A 200 -10.69 -8.20 -10.00
CA PHE A 200 -12.14 -8.25 -10.14
C PHE A 200 -12.72 -7.02 -10.84
N ALA A 201 -12.15 -5.83 -10.62
CA ALA A 201 -12.53 -4.63 -11.37
C ALA A 201 -12.00 -4.68 -12.81
N GLY A 202 -10.76 -5.14 -12.99
CA GLY A 202 -10.09 -5.25 -14.29
C GLY A 202 -10.82 -6.14 -15.29
N ILE A 203 -11.51 -7.19 -14.84
CA ILE A 203 -12.36 -8.04 -15.70
C ILE A 203 -13.37 -7.20 -16.51
N TYR A 204 -13.94 -6.15 -15.92
CA TYR A 204 -14.94 -5.31 -16.61
C TYR A 204 -14.36 -4.42 -17.71
N ILE A 205 -13.04 -4.20 -17.72
CA ILE A 205 -12.35 -3.35 -18.67
C ILE A 205 -11.16 -4.04 -19.33
N TRP A 206 -11.19 -5.37 -19.39
CA TRP A 206 -10.06 -6.21 -19.84
C TRP A 206 -9.49 -5.76 -21.19
N ASP A 207 -10.37 -5.52 -22.17
CA ASP A 207 -10.01 -5.11 -23.53
C ASP A 207 -9.40 -3.69 -23.61
N LYS A 208 -9.42 -2.92 -22.51
CA LYS A 208 -8.82 -1.59 -22.43
C LYS A 208 -7.47 -1.58 -21.71
N LEU A 209 -7.14 -2.67 -21.00
CA LEU A 209 -5.88 -2.80 -20.25
C LEU A 209 -4.72 -3.27 -21.11
N PHE A 210 -5.00 -3.85 -22.28
CA PHE A 210 -4.06 -4.56 -23.15
C PHE A 210 -4.32 -4.30 -24.63
#